data_AF-A0A2E3MWJ0-F1
#
_entry.id   AF-A0A2E3MWJ0-F1
#
_cell.length_a   1.000
_cell.length_b   1.000
_cell.length_c   1.000
_cell.angle_alpha   90.00
_cell.angle_beta   90.00
_cell.angle_gamma   90.00
#
_symmetry.space_group_name_H-M   'P 1'
#
loop_
_entity.id
_entity.type
_entity.pdbx_description
1 polymer ?
#
loop_
_entity_poly.entity_id
_entity_poly.type
_entity_poly.pdbx_seq_one_letter_code
_entity_poly.pdbx_strand_id
1 'polypeptide(L)'
;MSKGQEELKPCPFCGGEARLDQRVTQSLWNSSDAVFSHVACDECDISGQDFCDDPDGEEAIEWWNRRAQQAPADQEPVACPYCGEPSSANCDQSYPHPTAEPAPAEQNQCDGCRAGLPVDDFGMHRMGTSLGYSDPMMCQAGKYTAPIAAEPAPVQDEQAIYECAGCGTVTRDAAAQMALYKRAGAISCCPERNMVPLARPARAAPQAPTEQAECKCSMSIKVLGDGCSVCNPDYLAEILAEQAAAPQAPAEQAVQSGLVDAVAEAVKYLDSSELNAIGSGSILHREMRQALADYHAALAKHGEASHD
;
A
#
# COMPACT_ATOMS: atom_id res chain seq x y z
N MET A 1 37.91 -7.00 -11.13
CA MET A 1 37.43 -7.68 -9.92
C MET A 1 37.60 -6.69 -8.79
N SER A 2 36.49 -6.26 -8.20
CA SER A 2 36.48 -5.37 -7.04
C SER A 2 37.16 -6.09 -5.88
N LYS A 3 37.96 -5.37 -5.09
CA LYS A 3 38.82 -5.94 -4.05
C LYS A 3 38.05 -6.83 -3.05
N GLY A 4 36.75 -6.58 -2.85
CA GLY A 4 35.89 -7.36 -1.97
C GLY A 4 35.43 -8.73 -2.49
N GLN A 5 35.50 -9.02 -3.79
CA GLN A 5 34.97 -10.29 -4.32
C GLN A 5 35.74 -11.52 -3.82
N GLU A 6 37.03 -11.39 -3.53
CA GLU A 6 37.87 -12.51 -3.06
C GLU A 6 37.56 -12.95 -1.61
N GLU A 7 36.85 -12.11 -0.84
CA GLU A 7 36.54 -12.35 0.58
C GLU A 7 35.13 -12.92 0.82
N LEU A 8 34.33 -13.11 -0.23
CA LEU A 8 32.96 -13.60 -0.11
C LEU A 8 32.90 -15.08 0.25
N LYS A 9 32.20 -15.40 1.34
CA LYS A 9 31.86 -16.79 1.68
C LYS A 9 30.73 -17.31 0.79
N PRO A 10 30.68 -18.64 0.54
CA PRO A 10 29.58 -19.26 -0.18
C PRO A 10 28.23 -18.96 0.46
N CYS A 11 27.16 -19.10 -0.33
CA CYS A 11 25.81 -18.88 0.11
C CYS A 11 25.45 -19.79 1.31
N PRO A 12 24.97 -19.22 2.44
CA PRO A 12 24.59 -20.02 3.61
C PRO A 12 23.42 -20.99 3.37
N PHE A 13 22.68 -20.85 2.27
CA PHE A 13 21.45 -21.60 2.00
C PHE A 13 21.68 -22.76 1.05
N CYS A 14 22.38 -22.54 -0.07
CA CYS A 14 22.62 -23.57 -1.07
C CYS A 14 24.10 -23.97 -1.19
N GLY A 15 25.02 -23.26 -0.54
CA GLY A 15 26.46 -23.44 -0.71
C GLY A 15 27.01 -22.91 -2.05
N GLY A 16 26.16 -22.30 -2.88
CA GLY A 16 26.53 -21.73 -4.17
C GLY A 16 27.42 -20.49 -4.07
N GLU A 17 27.99 -20.08 -5.20
CA GLU A 17 28.84 -18.90 -5.28
C GLU A 17 28.03 -17.62 -4.99
N ALA A 18 28.57 -16.74 -4.13
CA ALA A 18 27.98 -15.46 -3.81
C ALA A 18 28.70 -14.36 -4.59
N ARG A 19 27.96 -13.36 -5.06
CA ARG A 19 28.51 -12.20 -5.78
C ARG A 19 28.12 -10.89 -5.09
N LEU A 20 29.03 -9.93 -5.12
CA LEU A 20 28.74 -8.54 -4.76
C LEU A 20 28.11 -7.83 -5.96
N ASP A 21 26.88 -7.37 -5.79
CA ASP A 21 26.16 -6.55 -6.75
C ASP A 21 26.13 -5.09 -6.28
N GLN A 22 26.52 -4.18 -7.17
CA GLN A 22 26.55 -2.75 -6.89
C GLN A 22 25.70 -1.99 -7.90
N ARG A 23 24.90 -1.05 -7.41
CA ARG A 23 24.12 -0.14 -8.25
C ARG A 23 24.31 1.30 -7.81
N VAL A 24 24.47 2.20 -8.78
CA VAL A 24 24.53 3.63 -8.54
C VAL A 24 23.14 4.22 -8.76
N THR A 25 22.61 4.94 -7.78
CA THR A 25 21.36 5.68 -7.90
C THR A 25 21.46 7.00 -7.16
N GLN A 26 20.50 7.91 -7.35
CA GLN A 26 20.50 9.16 -6.63
C GLN A 26 20.10 8.92 -5.17
N SER A 27 20.91 9.42 -4.25
CA SER A 27 20.60 9.46 -2.83
C SER A 27 19.33 10.28 -2.62
N LEU A 28 18.41 9.71 -1.84
CA LEU A 28 17.16 10.37 -1.45
C LEU A 28 17.41 11.60 -0.55
N TRP A 29 18.60 11.75 0.04
CA TRP A 29 18.86 12.75 1.07
C TRP A 29 19.58 13.99 0.57
N ASN A 30 20.45 13.85 -0.43
CA ASN A 30 21.33 14.94 -0.89
C ASN A 30 21.39 15.05 -2.42
N SER A 31 20.59 14.28 -3.16
CA SER A 31 20.58 14.23 -4.62
C SER A 31 21.95 13.93 -5.28
N SER A 32 22.94 13.47 -4.51
CA SER A 32 24.21 12.99 -5.06
C SER A 32 24.07 11.54 -5.50
N ASP A 33 24.95 11.09 -6.38
CA ASP A 33 25.08 9.67 -6.68
C ASP A 33 25.51 8.93 -5.41
N ALA A 34 24.73 7.92 -5.02
CA ALA A 34 25.02 6.98 -3.94
C ALA A 34 25.21 5.59 -4.53
N VAL A 35 26.27 4.92 -4.07
CA VAL A 35 26.52 3.52 -4.42
C VAL A 35 25.81 2.66 -3.40
N PHE A 36 24.93 1.79 -3.89
CA PHE A 36 24.28 0.76 -3.10
C PHE A 36 24.93 -0.57 -3.40
N SER A 37 25.32 -1.28 -2.35
CA SER A 37 25.96 -2.59 -2.44
C SER A 37 25.11 -3.63 -1.71
N HIS A 38 24.96 -4.81 -2.30
CA HIS A 38 24.41 -6.00 -1.63
C HIS A 38 25.10 -7.25 -2.16
N VAL A 39 25.00 -8.35 -1.42
CA VAL A 39 25.50 -9.65 -1.85
C VAL A 39 24.33 -10.53 -2.25
N ALA A 40 24.43 -11.23 -3.38
CA ALA A 40 23.40 -12.14 -3.87
C ALA A 40 23.99 -13.50 -4.27
N CYS A 41 23.13 -14.52 -4.33
CA CYS A 41 23.47 -15.84 -4.83
C CYS A 41 22.61 -16.20 -6.05
N ASP A 42 23.24 -16.41 -7.19
CA ASP A 42 22.55 -16.72 -8.45
C ASP A 42 21.89 -18.10 -8.48
N GLU A 43 22.33 -19.04 -7.64
CA GLU A 43 21.78 -20.40 -7.64
C GLU A 43 20.43 -20.51 -6.91
N CYS A 44 20.21 -19.70 -5.88
CA CYS A 44 19.00 -19.75 -5.05
C CYS A 44 18.21 -18.44 -5.04
N ASP A 45 18.65 -17.44 -5.80
CA ASP A 45 18.02 -16.11 -5.93
C ASP A 45 17.82 -15.39 -4.57
N ILE A 46 18.67 -15.70 -3.59
CA ILE A 46 18.67 -15.03 -2.29
C ILE A 46 19.63 -13.85 -2.35
N SER A 47 19.13 -12.68 -1.98
CA SER A 47 19.90 -11.46 -1.81
C SER A 47 20.02 -11.05 -0.34
N GLY A 48 21.08 -10.31 -0.05
CA GLY A 48 21.32 -9.65 1.23
C GLY A 48 20.67 -8.28 1.31
N GLN A 49 20.92 -7.61 2.43
CA GLN A 49 20.49 -6.23 2.64
C GLN A 49 21.28 -5.27 1.73
N ASP A 50 20.61 -4.23 1.24
CA ASP A 50 21.27 -3.11 0.55
C ASP A 50 21.92 -2.16 1.57
N PHE A 51 23.19 -1.84 1.35
CA PHE A 51 23.96 -0.86 2.10
C PHE A 51 24.23 0.37 1.23
N CYS A 52 23.86 1.55 1.73
CA CYS A 52 24.05 2.82 1.04
C CYS A 52 25.42 3.42 1.37
N ASP A 53 25.99 4.18 0.42
CA ASP A 53 27.31 4.80 0.56
C ASP A 53 28.42 3.79 0.85
N ASP A 54 28.28 2.57 0.31
CA ASP A 54 29.22 1.46 0.45
C ASP A 54 29.91 1.18 -0.91
N PRO A 55 30.84 2.03 -1.36
CA PRO A 55 31.42 1.95 -2.71
C PRO A 55 32.29 0.71 -2.93
N ASP A 56 32.82 0.12 -1.87
CA ASP A 56 33.67 -1.07 -1.93
C ASP A 56 32.92 -2.36 -1.58
N GLY A 57 31.70 -2.26 -1.06
CA GLY A 57 30.87 -3.40 -0.68
C GLY A 57 31.27 -4.02 0.66
N GLU A 58 32.08 -3.34 1.48
CA GLU A 58 32.68 -3.90 2.69
C GLU A 58 31.61 -4.25 3.72
N GLU A 59 30.63 -3.37 3.92
CA GLU A 59 29.52 -3.60 4.85
C GLU A 59 28.61 -4.73 4.36
N ALA A 60 28.31 -4.75 3.04
CA ALA A 60 27.53 -5.81 2.43
C ALA A 60 28.20 -7.19 2.57
N ILE A 61 29.52 -7.26 2.37
CA ILE A 61 30.32 -8.48 2.51
C ILE A 61 30.39 -8.91 3.96
N GLU A 62 30.68 -8.01 4.91
CA GLU A 62 30.76 -8.35 6.34
C GLU A 62 29.42 -8.91 6.83
N TRP A 63 28.30 -8.29 6.44
CA TRP A 63 26.97 -8.74 6.80
C TRP A 63 26.66 -10.13 6.23
N TRP A 64 26.97 -10.36 4.95
CA TRP A 64 26.79 -11.67 4.32
C TRP A 64 27.63 -12.75 5.00
N ASN A 65 28.90 -12.46 5.22
CA ASN A 65 29.86 -13.39 5.85
C ASN A 65 29.50 -13.70 7.31
N ARG A 66 28.80 -12.80 8.01
CA ARG A 66 28.24 -13.06 9.34
C ARG A 66 27.08 -14.05 9.28
N ARG A 67 26.18 -13.93 8.29
CA ARG A 67 25.11 -14.94 8.05
C ARG A 67 25.70 -16.29 7.68
N ALA A 68 26.71 -16.31 6.79
CA ALA A 68 27.40 -17.53 6.40
C ALA A 68 28.04 -18.27 7.59
N GLN A 69 28.52 -17.55 8.61
CA GLN A 69 29.09 -18.14 9.82
C GLN A 69 28.06 -18.65 10.82
N GLN A 70 26.86 -18.05 10.82
CA GLN A 70 25.75 -18.46 11.68
C GLN A 70 25.00 -19.66 11.09
N ALA A 71 25.19 -19.96 9.80
CA ALA A 71 24.70 -21.19 9.22
C ALA A 71 25.41 -22.38 9.89
N PRO A 72 24.65 -23.33 10.47
CA PRO A 72 25.26 -24.51 11.08
C PRO A 72 26.05 -25.28 10.02
N ALA A 73 27.35 -25.48 10.29
CA ALA A 73 28.31 -26.06 9.35
C ALA A 73 27.95 -27.46 8.83
N ASP A 74 27.05 -28.15 9.53
CA ASP A 74 26.64 -29.53 9.26
C ASP A 74 25.13 -29.67 9.02
N GLN A 75 24.40 -28.60 8.65
CA GLN A 75 23.02 -28.80 8.19
C GLN A 75 23.03 -29.52 6.84
N GLU A 76 22.80 -30.84 6.88
CA GLU A 76 22.34 -31.58 5.72
C GLU A 76 21.16 -30.82 5.10
N PRO A 77 21.10 -30.72 3.76
CA PRO A 77 20.02 -30.00 3.09
C PRO A 77 18.69 -30.52 3.63
N VAL A 78 17.93 -29.63 4.27
CA VAL A 78 16.67 -30.00 4.91
C VAL A 78 15.76 -30.52 3.81
N ALA A 79 15.50 -31.83 3.84
CA ALA A 79 14.58 -32.44 2.91
C ALA A 79 13.23 -31.77 3.07
N CYS A 80 12.61 -31.40 1.95
CA CYS A 80 11.25 -30.86 1.98
C CYS A 80 10.35 -31.88 2.71
N PRO A 81 9.61 -31.49 3.77
CA PRO A 81 8.84 -32.43 4.58
C PRO A 81 7.70 -33.12 3.81
N TYR A 82 7.41 -32.66 2.59
CA TYR A 82 6.34 -33.19 1.74
C TYR A 82 6.83 -34.14 0.65
N CYS A 83 7.96 -33.85 -0.01
CA CYS A 83 8.48 -34.71 -1.09
C CYS A 83 9.74 -35.49 -0.71
N GLY A 84 10.40 -35.16 0.39
CA GLY A 84 11.62 -35.83 0.85
C GLY A 84 12.86 -35.53 0.00
N GLU A 85 12.75 -34.73 -1.06
CA GLU A 85 13.91 -34.29 -1.82
C GLU A 85 14.67 -33.20 -1.06
N PRO A 86 16.02 -33.20 -1.11
CA PRO A 86 16.81 -32.11 -0.56
C PRO A 86 16.30 -30.81 -1.17
N SER A 87 16.00 -29.81 -0.35
CA SER A 87 15.40 -28.57 -0.83
C SER A 87 16.31 -27.89 -1.85
N SER A 88 16.13 -28.19 -3.13
CA SER A 88 16.53 -27.26 -4.18
C SER A 88 15.67 -26.03 -4.02
N ALA A 89 16.23 -24.85 -4.28
CA ALA A 89 15.63 -23.54 -4.06
C ALA A 89 14.28 -23.31 -4.80
N ASN A 90 13.73 -24.32 -5.49
CA ASN A 90 12.57 -24.24 -6.37
C ASN A 90 11.34 -25.07 -5.92
N CYS A 91 11.28 -25.57 -4.68
CA CYS A 91 10.00 -25.97 -4.08
C CYS A 91 9.20 -24.73 -3.63
N ASP A 92 8.95 -23.83 -4.57
CA ASP A 92 8.19 -22.62 -4.34
C ASP A 92 6.71 -22.97 -4.15
N GLN A 93 6.10 -22.27 -3.20
CA GLN A 93 4.82 -22.49 -2.53
C GLN A 93 3.59 -22.25 -3.45
N SER A 94 3.74 -22.45 -4.76
CA SER A 94 2.79 -22.02 -5.79
C SER A 94 1.70 -23.05 -6.14
N TYR A 95 1.75 -24.26 -5.58
CA TYR A 95 0.68 -25.25 -5.74
C TYR A 95 -0.06 -25.49 -4.41
N PRO A 96 -1.37 -25.22 -4.32
CA PRO A 96 -2.17 -25.65 -3.18
C PRO A 96 -2.24 -27.18 -3.20
N HIS A 97 -1.41 -27.82 -2.37
CA HIS A 97 -1.61 -29.23 -2.06
C HIS A 97 -2.87 -29.38 -1.20
N PRO A 98 -3.74 -30.37 -1.47
CA PRO A 98 -4.88 -30.66 -0.61
C PRO A 98 -4.35 -31.04 0.78
N THR A 99 -4.74 -30.25 1.79
CA THR A 99 -4.41 -30.51 3.19
C THR A 99 -4.96 -31.86 3.61
N ALA A 100 -4.09 -32.78 3.99
CA ALA A 100 -4.49 -33.91 4.82
C ALA A 100 -4.94 -33.35 6.18
N GLU A 101 -6.18 -33.65 6.59
CA GLU A 101 -6.75 -33.19 7.86
C GLU A 101 -5.87 -33.67 9.03
N PRO A 102 -5.32 -32.77 9.87
CA PRO A 102 -4.72 -33.18 11.12
C PRO A 102 -5.82 -33.68 12.07
N ALA A 103 -5.55 -34.78 12.77
CA ALA A 103 -6.42 -35.31 13.81
C ALA A 103 -6.72 -34.23 14.88
N PRO A 104 -7.95 -34.16 15.42
CA PRO A 104 -8.34 -33.11 16.34
C PRO A 104 -7.65 -33.29 17.70
N ALA A 105 -6.58 -32.53 17.93
CA ALA A 105 -6.13 -32.24 19.28
C ALA A 105 -7.08 -31.18 19.87
N GLU A 106 -7.62 -31.43 21.06
CA GLU A 106 -8.49 -30.51 21.80
C GLU A 106 -7.74 -29.20 22.09
N GLN A 107 -7.86 -28.23 21.17
CA GLN A 107 -7.28 -26.91 21.31
C GLN A 107 -8.11 -26.10 22.31
N ASN A 108 -7.54 -25.84 23.48
CA ASN A 108 -8.16 -25.04 24.51
C ASN A 108 -7.93 -23.55 24.21
N GLN A 109 -9.00 -22.86 23.83
CA GLN A 109 -8.98 -21.44 23.48
C GLN A 109 -9.08 -20.61 24.76
N CYS A 110 -7.96 -20.15 25.32
CA CYS A 110 -7.97 -19.28 26.49
C CYS A 110 -8.16 -17.80 26.03
N ASP A 111 -9.15 -17.09 26.59
CA ASP A 111 -9.79 -15.83 26.15
C ASP A 111 -8.94 -14.53 26.07
N GLY A 112 -7.61 -14.64 25.96
CA GLY A 112 -6.72 -13.48 25.79
C GLY A 112 -5.82 -13.54 24.57
N CYS A 113 -5.40 -14.74 24.17
CA CYS A 113 -4.57 -14.96 22.99
C CYS A 113 -5.14 -16.15 22.23
N ARG A 114 -5.74 -15.89 21.06
CA ARG A 114 -6.23 -16.89 20.09
C ARG A 114 -5.11 -17.76 19.48
N ALA A 115 -4.01 -17.96 20.19
CA ALA A 115 -2.76 -18.52 19.68
C ALA A 115 -2.69 -20.06 19.72
N GLY A 116 -3.72 -20.75 20.23
CA GLY A 116 -3.77 -22.22 20.21
C GLY A 116 -2.62 -22.90 20.96
N LEU A 117 -2.07 -22.26 21.99
CA LEU A 117 -0.92 -22.78 22.73
C LEU A 117 -1.35 -23.96 23.63
N PRO A 118 -0.61 -25.08 23.63
CA PRO A 118 -0.90 -26.21 24.50
C PRO A 118 -0.76 -25.83 25.98
N VAL A 119 -1.56 -26.47 26.83
CA VAL A 119 -1.42 -26.43 28.30
C VAL A 119 -0.61 -27.64 28.75
N ASP A 120 0.15 -27.50 29.84
CA ASP A 120 0.75 -28.63 30.52
C ASP A 120 -0.26 -29.38 31.40
N ASP A 121 0.18 -30.49 32.02
CA ASP A 121 -0.65 -31.32 32.91
C ASP A 121 -1.19 -30.56 34.14
N PHE A 122 -0.65 -29.36 34.43
CA PHE A 122 -1.08 -28.49 35.51
C PHE A 122 -2.02 -27.36 35.05
N GLY A 123 -2.40 -27.34 33.77
CA GLY A 123 -3.31 -26.35 33.20
C GLY A 123 -2.66 -24.97 33.01
N MET A 124 -1.33 -24.91 32.90
CA MET A 124 -0.60 -23.67 32.70
C MET A 124 -0.07 -23.56 31.26
N HIS A 125 -0.05 -22.34 30.72
CA HIS A 125 0.63 -22.02 29.47
C HIS A 125 2.05 -21.53 29.76
N ARG A 126 3.00 -21.98 28.95
CA ARG A 126 4.36 -21.42 28.92
C ARG A 126 4.46 -20.39 27.80
N MET A 127 4.50 -19.12 28.18
CA MET A 127 4.72 -18.02 27.25
C MET A 127 6.22 -17.73 27.19
N GLY A 128 6.94 -18.28 26.21
CA GLY A 128 8.35 -17.95 25.97
C GLY A 128 9.23 -19.13 25.57
N THR A 129 10.35 -18.83 24.91
CA THR A 129 11.49 -19.75 24.79
C THR A 129 12.19 -19.87 26.15
N SER A 130 13.03 -20.88 26.33
CA SER A 130 13.77 -21.15 27.57
C SER A 130 14.67 -20.01 28.08
N LEU A 131 14.73 -18.87 27.38
CA LEU A 131 15.69 -17.79 27.60
C LEU A 131 15.09 -16.42 27.96
N GLY A 132 13.77 -16.24 28.12
CA GLY A 132 13.24 -14.87 28.27
C GLY A 132 12.00 -14.65 29.13
N TYR A 133 11.08 -15.60 29.22
CA TYR A 133 9.87 -15.46 30.05
C TYR A 133 9.62 -16.78 30.79
N SER A 134 9.94 -16.80 32.08
CA SER A 134 9.84 -17.99 32.93
C SER A 134 8.48 -18.17 33.57
N ASP A 135 7.59 -17.18 33.47
CA ASP A 135 6.42 -17.13 34.33
C ASP A 135 5.28 -17.95 33.72
N PRO A 136 4.90 -19.09 34.35
CA PRO A 136 3.77 -19.85 33.90
C PRO A 136 2.50 -19.04 34.16
N MET A 137 1.65 -18.91 33.13
CA MET A 137 0.35 -18.27 33.28
C MET A 137 -0.73 -19.34 33.35
N MET A 138 -1.51 -19.29 34.43
CA MET A 138 -2.61 -20.23 34.68
C MET A 138 -3.78 -19.92 33.74
N CYS A 139 -4.25 -20.91 32.96
CA CYS A 139 -5.39 -20.68 32.06
C CYS A 139 -6.67 -20.44 32.88
N GLN A 140 -7.36 -19.33 32.58
CA GLN A 140 -8.59 -18.93 33.26
C GLN A 140 -9.86 -19.27 32.46
N ALA A 141 -9.81 -20.23 31.52
CA ALA A 141 -10.95 -20.59 30.66
C ALA A 141 -12.26 -20.87 31.46
N GLY A 142 -12.15 -21.45 32.66
CA GLY A 142 -13.30 -21.68 33.55
C GLY A 142 -13.99 -20.41 34.06
N LYS A 143 -13.39 -19.22 33.93
CA LYS A 143 -13.99 -17.94 34.32
C LYS A 143 -14.78 -17.26 33.19
N TYR A 144 -14.52 -17.64 31.94
CA TYR A 144 -15.09 -16.99 30.76
C TYR A 144 -16.09 -17.88 30.01
N THR A 145 -16.39 -19.07 30.55
CA THR A 145 -17.38 -20.03 30.07
C THR A 145 -18.84 -19.56 30.27
N ALA A 146 -19.08 -18.25 30.27
CA ALA A 146 -20.42 -17.76 29.97
C ALA A 146 -20.76 -18.25 28.56
N PRO A 147 -21.94 -18.86 28.34
CA PRO A 147 -22.34 -19.24 27.00
C PRO A 147 -22.33 -18.00 26.12
N ILE A 148 -21.37 -17.96 25.19
CA ILE A 148 -21.34 -16.94 24.14
C ILE A 148 -22.67 -17.10 23.42
N ALA A 149 -23.54 -16.07 23.51
CA ALA A 149 -24.75 -16.03 22.72
C ALA A 149 -24.33 -16.29 21.27
N ALA A 150 -24.92 -17.33 20.66
CA ALA A 150 -24.54 -17.78 19.33
C ALA A 150 -24.29 -16.59 18.42
N GLU A 151 -23.10 -16.55 17.83
CA GLU A 151 -22.73 -15.52 16.87
C GLU A 151 -23.88 -15.39 15.85
N PRO A 152 -24.43 -14.19 15.62
CA PRO A 152 -25.43 -14.03 14.58
C PRO A 152 -24.81 -14.56 13.29
N ALA A 153 -25.54 -15.44 12.60
CA ALA A 153 -25.10 -16.03 11.35
C ALA A 153 -24.47 -14.94 10.46
N PRO A 154 -23.33 -15.20 9.81
CA PRO A 154 -22.66 -14.20 8.98
C PRO A 154 -23.69 -13.61 8.03
N VAL A 155 -23.92 -12.30 8.18
CA VAL A 155 -24.79 -11.55 7.29
C VAL A 155 -24.25 -11.79 5.90
N GLN A 156 -25.04 -12.44 5.04
CA GLN A 156 -24.63 -12.68 3.67
C GLN A 156 -24.29 -11.33 3.05
N ASP A 157 -23.03 -11.22 2.64
CA ASP A 157 -22.34 -10.02 2.24
C ASP A 157 -23.10 -9.33 1.09
N GLU A 158 -23.88 -8.31 1.41
CA GLU A 158 -24.46 -7.41 0.40
C GLU A 158 -23.34 -6.53 -0.18
N GLN A 159 -22.52 -7.13 -1.05
CA GLN A 159 -21.59 -6.50 -1.99
C GLN A 159 -20.77 -5.35 -1.40
N ALA A 160 -19.84 -5.66 -0.49
CA ALA A 160 -18.77 -4.73 -0.14
C ALA A 160 -18.03 -4.27 -1.42
N ILE A 161 -17.85 -2.96 -1.57
CA ILE A 161 -16.99 -2.37 -2.60
C ILE A 161 -15.61 -2.20 -1.95
N TYR A 162 -14.57 -2.66 -2.61
CA TYR A 162 -13.19 -2.55 -2.16
C TYR A 162 -12.44 -1.55 -3.02
N GLU A 163 -11.56 -0.75 -2.42
CA GLU A 163 -10.67 0.18 -3.13
C GLU A 163 -9.22 -0.22 -2.91
N CYS A 164 -8.43 -0.21 -3.98
CA CYS A 164 -7.00 -0.42 -3.91
C CYS A 164 -6.28 0.82 -3.36
N ALA A 165 -5.67 0.71 -2.18
CA ALA A 165 -4.99 1.83 -1.51
C ALA A 165 -3.92 2.54 -2.36
N GLY A 166 -3.25 1.83 -3.27
CA GLY A 166 -2.20 2.42 -4.09
C GLY A 166 -2.65 3.15 -5.37
N CYS A 167 -3.80 2.79 -5.96
CA CYS A 167 -4.20 3.31 -7.29
C CYS A 167 -5.68 3.72 -7.40
N GLY A 168 -6.46 3.57 -6.34
CA GLY A 168 -7.88 3.92 -6.32
C GLY A 168 -8.81 3.01 -7.15
N THR A 169 -8.31 1.89 -7.69
CA THR A 169 -9.19 0.97 -8.44
C THR A 169 -10.21 0.34 -7.49
N VAL A 170 -11.49 0.46 -7.82
CA VAL A 170 -12.61 -0.13 -7.08
C VAL A 170 -13.09 -1.46 -7.70
N THR A 171 -13.37 -2.46 -6.86
CA THR A 171 -13.93 -3.77 -7.27
C THR A 171 -14.96 -4.26 -6.27
N ARG A 172 -15.86 -5.14 -6.71
CA ARG A 172 -16.80 -5.87 -5.83
C ARG A 172 -16.29 -7.27 -5.47
N ASP A 173 -15.21 -7.71 -6.11
CA ASP A 173 -14.59 -9.00 -5.90
C ASP A 173 -13.08 -8.81 -5.78
N ALA A 174 -12.64 -8.53 -4.55
CA ALA A 174 -11.23 -8.33 -4.26
C ALA A 174 -10.40 -9.57 -4.57
N ALA A 175 -10.95 -10.77 -4.36
CA ALA A 175 -10.26 -12.03 -4.57
C ALA A 175 -10.01 -12.32 -6.07
N ALA A 176 -11.04 -12.17 -6.92
CA ALA A 176 -10.89 -12.35 -8.36
C ALA A 176 -9.93 -11.32 -8.96
N GLN A 177 -9.98 -10.07 -8.49
CA GLN A 177 -9.09 -9.01 -8.94
C GLN A 177 -7.63 -9.33 -8.56
N MET A 178 -7.36 -9.77 -7.32
CA MET A 178 -6.03 -10.20 -6.90
C MET A 178 -5.52 -11.41 -7.67
N ALA A 179 -6.38 -12.38 -7.97
CA ALA A 179 -6.02 -13.55 -8.79
C ALA A 179 -5.68 -13.19 -10.24
N LEU A 180 -6.31 -12.15 -10.80
CA LEU A 180 -6.00 -11.67 -12.15
C LEU A 180 -4.62 -10.99 -12.19
N TYR A 181 -4.28 -10.18 -11.18
CA TYR A 181 -2.96 -9.55 -11.09
C TYR A 181 -1.83 -10.55 -10.87
N LYS A 182 -2.02 -11.54 -10.00
CA LYS A 182 -1.04 -12.63 -9.80
C LYS A 182 -0.74 -13.36 -11.10
N ARG A 183 -1.76 -13.61 -11.93
CA ARG A 183 -1.60 -14.24 -13.26
C ARG A 183 -0.90 -13.36 -14.29
N ALA A 184 -0.94 -12.04 -14.12
CA ALA A 184 -0.34 -11.08 -15.06
C ALA A 184 1.16 -10.84 -14.82
N GLY A 185 1.82 -11.56 -13.90
CA GLY A 185 3.28 -11.51 -13.75
C GLY A 185 3.81 -10.23 -13.11
N ALA A 186 3.06 -9.63 -12.18
CA ALA A 186 3.51 -8.54 -11.30
C ALA A 186 3.95 -7.22 -11.98
N ILE A 187 3.40 -6.85 -13.14
CA ILE A 187 3.46 -5.45 -13.61
C ILE A 187 2.21 -4.72 -13.09
N SER A 188 2.23 -4.31 -11.81
CA SER A 188 1.24 -3.38 -11.28
C SER A 188 1.95 -2.24 -10.56
N CYS A 189 1.48 -1.02 -10.75
CA CYS A 189 2.05 0.22 -10.21
C CYS A 189 2.08 0.33 -8.68
N CYS A 190 1.66 -0.70 -7.93
CA CYS A 190 1.57 -0.66 -6.47
C CYS A 190 2.04 -2.00 -5.88
N PRO A 191 3.24 -2.08 -5.28
CA PRO A 191 3.80 -3.32 -4.75
C PRO A 191 3.05 -3.87 -3.52
N GLU A 192 2.25 -3.03 -2.82
CA GLU A 192 1.53 -3.41 -1.61
C GLU A 192 0.01 -3.17 -1.72
N ARG A 193 -0.66 -3.67 -2.78
CA ARG A 193 -2.12 -3.48 -2.95
C ARG A 193 -2.93 -4.11 -1.82
N ASN A 194 -3.15 -3.34 -0.76
CA ASN A 194 -4.14 -3.61 0.27
C ASN A 194 -5.51 -3.16 -0.25
N MET A 195 -6.44 -4.11 -0.43
CA MET A 195 -7.81 -3.83 -0.83
C MET A 195 -8.60 -3.46 0.41
N VAL A 196 -8.87 -2.17 0.59
CA VAL A 196 -9.56 -1.66 1.77
C VAL A 196 -11.07 -1.72 1.50
N PRO A 197 -11.87 -2.36 2.37
CA PRO A 197 -13.32 -2.32 2.24
C PRO A 197 -13.80 -0.88 2.42
N LEU A 198 -14.51 -0.35 1.43
CA LEU A 198 -15.22 0.91 1.58
C LEU A 198 -16.46 0.63 2.42
N ALA A 199 -16.42 1.06 3.68
CA ALA A 199 -17.57 1.00 4.56
C ALA A 199 -18.71 1.77 3.90
N ARG A 200 -19.74 1.04 3.45
CA ARG A 200 -21.00 1.68 3.09
C ARG A 200 -21.54 2.31 4.37
N PRO A 201 -21.89 3.60 4.40
CA PRO A 201 -22.57 4.16 5.56
C PRO A 201 -23.80 3.31 5.81
N ALA A 202 -23.93 2.81 7.05
CA ALA A 202 -24.99 1.90 7.43
C ALA A 202 -26.32 2.47 6.94
N ARG A 203 -27.01 1.73 6.07
CA ARG A 203 -28.35 2.11 5.66
C ARG A 203 -29.19 2.11 6.94
N ALA A 204 -29.63 3.29 7.37
CA ALA A 204 -30.46 3.41 8.57
C ALA A 204 -31.60 2.38 8.47
N ALA A 205 -31.75 1.57 9.52
CA ALA A 205 -32.76 0.53 9.57
C ALA A 205 -34.13 1.15 9.20
N PRO A 206 -34.95 0.46 8.38
CA PRO A 206 -36.27 0.96 8.03
C PRO A 206 -37.07 1.14 9.33
N GLN A 207 -37.31 2.40 9.71
CA GLN A 207 -38.17 2.69 10.85
C GLN A 207 -39.61 2.30 10.49
N ALA A 208 -40.30 1.71 11.46
CA ALA A 208 -41.70 1.33 11.34
C ALA A 208 -42.55 2.52 10.86
N PRO A 209 -43.55 2.31 10.01
CA PRO A 209 -44.29 3.40 9.38
C PRO A 209 -45.04 4.17 10.46
N THR A 210 -44.61 5.40 10.72
CA THR A 210 -45.41 6.39 11.43
C THR A 210 -46.03 7.32 10.40
N GLU A 211 -47.33 7.43 10.51
CA GLU A 211 -48.24 8.13 9.62
C GLU A 211 -48.04 9.64 9.76
N GLN A 212 -47.23 10.25 8.89
CA GLN A 212 -47.23 11.69 8.64
C GLN A 212 -46.50 12.02 7.33
N ALA A 213 -47.09 12.90 6.53
CA ALA A 213 -46.61 13.27 5.21
C ALA A 213 -45.32 14.09 5.29
N GLU A 214 -44.18 13.48 4.96
CA GLU A 214 -42.88 14.15 4.93
C GLU A 214 -42.25 14.14 3.52
N CYS A 215 -41.67 15.28 3.16
CA CYS A 215 -40.90 15.50 1.94
C CYS A 215 -39.55 14.75 2.02
N LYS A 216 -39.16 14.04 0.95
CA LYS A 216 -38.04 13.08 0.88
C LYS A 216 -36.61 13.67 0.96
N CYS A 217 -36.43 14.97 1.20
CA CYS A 217 -35.10 15.60 1.32
C CYS A 217 -34.58 15.51 2.78
N SER A 218 -33.74 14.50 3.07
CA SER A 218 -33.18 14.26 4.42
C SER A 218 -32.02 15.22 4.76
N MET A 219 -32.31 16.48 5.09
CA MET A 219 -31.40 17.33 5.89
C MET A 219 -32.21 18.30 6.75
N SER A 220 -31.87 18.39 8.03
CA SER A 220 -32.47 19.30 9.01
C SER A 220 -32.06 20.75 8.70
N ILE A 221 -32.86 21.46 7.91
CA ILE A 221 -32.73 22.90 7.69
C ILE A 221 -33.99 23.59 8.22
N LYS A 222 -33.82 24.74 8.89
CA LYS A 222 -34.93 25.57 9.38
C LYS A 222 -35.87 25.88 8.21
N VAL A 223 -37.10 25.35 8.29
CA VAL A 223 -38.17 25.65 7.35
C VAL A 223 -38.58 27.11 7.54
N LEU A 224 -38.28 27.94 6.55
CA LEU A 224 -38.89 29.26 6.41
C LEU A 224 -40.07 29.13 5.45
N GLY A 225 -41.28 29.32 5.96
CA GLY A 225 -42.46 29.72 5.18
C GLY A 225 -43.07 28.70 4.23
N ASP A 226 -42.38 28.32 3.16
CA ASP A 226 -43.05 27.80 1.95
C ASP A 226 -42.26 26.69 1.21
N GLY A 227 -41.75 25.69 1.94
CA GLY A 227 -41.24 24.43 1.36
C GLY A 227 -39.72 24.25 1.24
N CYS A 228 -39.28 22.99 1.05
CA CYS A 228 -37.86 22.56 0.99
C CYS A 228 -37.16 23.18 -0.24
N SER A 229 -36.12 23.98 -0.03
CA SER A 229 -35.30 24.65 -1.07
C SER A 229 -34.68 23.69 -2.09
N VAL A 230 -34.56 22.40 -1.76
CA VAL A 230 -34.00 21.36 -2.64
C VAL A 230 -35.02 20.84 -3.66
N CYS A 231 -36.32 21.05 -3.42
CA CYS A 231 -37.38 20.51 -4.27
C CYS A 231 -38.10 21.58 -5.10
N ASN A 232 -37.73 22.86 -4.96
CA ASN A 232 -38.28 23.94 -5.77
C ASN A 232 -37.30 24.27 -6.92
N PRO A 233 -37.60 23.87 -8.17
CA PRO A 233 -36.73 24.14 -9.31
C PRO A 233 -36.52 25.64 -9.55
N ASP A 234 -37.48 26.49 -9.15
CA ASP A 234 -37.36 27.94 -9.30
C ASP A 234 -36.33 28.53 -8.33
N TYR A 235 -36.21 27.97 -7.11
CA TYR A 235 -35.21 28.38 -6.13
C TYR A 235 -33.79 27.99 -6.55
N LEU A 236 -33.62 26.81 -7.15
CA LEU A 236 -32.34 26.39 -7.69
C LEU A 236 -31.93 27.28 -8.88
N ALA A 237 -32.90 27.65 -9.73
CA ALA A 237 -32.67 28.58 -10.83
C ALA A 237 -32.26 29.98 -10.34
N GLU A 238 -32.87 30.49 -9.26
CA GLU A 238 -32.48 31.76 -8.63
C GLU A 238 -31.05 31.71 -8.05
N ILE A 239 -30.69 30.66 -7.29
CA ILE A 239 -29.32 30.54 -6.75
C ILE A 239 -28.28 30.43 -7.88
N LEU A 240 -28.56 29.66 -8.93
CA LEU A 240 -27.64 29.54 -10.06
C LEU A 240 -27.53 30.85 -10.85
N ALA A 241 -28.62 31.61 -10.97
CA ALA A 241 -28.60 32.93 -11.57
C ALA A 241 -27.83 33.95 -10.71
N GLU A 242 -27.94 33.87 -9.38
CA GLU A 242 -27.20 34.72 -8.45
C GLU A 242 -25.70 34.37 -8.43
N GLN A 243 -25.33 33.09 -8.52
CA GLN A 243 -23.94 32.65 -8.68
C GLN A 243 -23.35 33.03 -10.04
N ALA A 244 -24.15 33.04 -11.10
CA ALA A 244 -23.71 33.50 -12.43
C ALA A 244 -23.58 35.03 -12.52
N ALA A 245 -24.33 35.77 -11.69
CA ALA A 245 -24.29 37.23 -11.63
C ALA A 245 -23.28 37.78 -10.60
N ALA A 246 -22.74 36.94 -9.71
CA ALA A 246 -21.72 37.34 -8.76
C ALA A 246 -20.40 37.63 -9.50
N PRO A 247 -19.87 38.87 -9.47
CA PRO A 247 -18.56 39.15 -10.04
C PRO A 247 -17.53 38.30 -9.31
N GLN A 248 -16.79 37.47 -10.05
CA GLN A 248 -15.66 36.73 -9.49
C GLN A 248 -14.78 37.72 -8.74
N ALA A 249 -14.58 37.47 -7.45
CA ALA A 249 -13.93 38.44 -6.58
C ALA A 249 -12.52 38.72 -7.14
N PRO A 250 -12.07 39.99 -7.15
CA PRO A 250 -10.77 40.38 -7.72
C PRO A 250 -9.57 39.63 -7.11
N ALA A 251 -9.77 39.00 -5.94
CA ALA A 251 -8.78 38.14 -5.30
C ALA A 251 -8.50 36.82 -6.07
N GLU A 252 -9.52 36.17 -6.66
CA GLU A 252 -9.30 34.93 -7.42
C GLU A 252 -8.60 35.19 -8.77
N GLN A 253 -8.94 36.29 -9.44
CA GLN A 253 -8.23 36.73 -10.64
C GLN A 253 -6.77 37.11 -10.34
N ALA A 254 -6.50 37.75 -9.20
CA ALA A 254 -5.13 38.09 -8.80
C ALA A 254 -4.29 36.85 -8.44
N VAL A 255 -4.89 35.83 -7.82
CA VAL A 255 -4.23 34.55 -7.51
C VAL A 255 -3.94 33.76 -8.80
N GLN A 256 -4.87 33.75 -9.76
CA GLN A 256 -4.65 33.11 -11.06
C GLN A 256 -3.56 33.83 -11.87
N SER A 257 -3.53 35.17 -11.88
CA SER A 257 -2.46 35.91 -12.59
C SER A 257 -1.09 35.67 -11.97
N GLY A 258 -0.98 35.68 -10.63
CA GLY A 258 0.30 35.46 -9.95
C GLY A 258 0.88 34.05 -10.16
N LEU A 259 0.01 33.03 -10.25
CA LEU A 259 0.44 31.66 -10.54
C LEU A 259 0.99 31.52 -11.98
N VAL A 260 0.33 32.17 -12.94
CA VAL A 260 0.74 32.15 -14.35
C VAL A 260 2.09 32.84 -14.54
N ASP A 261 2.28 34.00 -13.90
CA ASP A 261 3.55 34.72 -13.96
C ASP A 261 4.69 33.90 -13.36
N ALA A 262 4.44 33.20 -12.24
CA ALA A 262 5.41 32.30 -11.62
C ALA A 262 5.76 31.09 -12.51
N VAL A 263 4.78 30.49 -13.19
CA VAL A 263 5.01 29.39 -14.15
C VAL A 263 5.80 29.90 -15.37
N ALA A 264 5.48 31.09 -15.88
CA ALA A 264 6.21 31.69 -17.00
C ALA A 264 7.68 32.01 -16.64
N GLU A 265 7.94 32.46 -15.42
CA GLU A 265 9.30 32.72 -14.94
C GLU A 265 10.09 31.42 -14.72
N ALA A 266 9.46 30.37 -14.21
CA ALA A 266 10.06 29.03 -14.11
C ALA A 266 10.43 28.46 -15.48
N VAL A 267 9.57 28.61 -16.50
CA VAL A 267 9.88 28.19 -17.89
C VAL A 267 11.05 29.00 -18.45
N LYS A 268 11.10 30.32 -18.25
CA LYS A 268 12.24 31.15 -18.67
C LYS A 268 13.55 30.72 -18.00
N TYR A 269 13.51 30.36 -16.71
CA TYR A 269 14.68 29.89 -15.98
C TYR A 269 15.20 28.55 -16.54
N LEU A 270 14.29 27.62 -16.83
CA LEU A 270 14.60 26.35 -17.49
C LEU A 270 15.19 26.55 -18.90
N ASP A 271 14.78 27.60 -19.62
CA ASP A 271 15.28 27.93 -20.95
C ASP A 271 16.62 28.68 -20.94
N SER A 272 16.88 29.49 -19.89
CA SER A 272 18.05 30.37 -19.80
C SER A 272 19.30 29.74 -19.17
N SER A 273 19.15 28.62 -18.47
CA SER A 273 20.27 28.00 -17.76
C SER A 273 21.11 27.11 -18.67
N GLU A 274 22.39 26.93 -18.30
CA GLU A 274 23.30 25.92 -18.89
C GLU A 274 22.76 24.47 -18.83
N LEU A 275 21.59 24.28 -18.21
CA LEU A 275 20.81 23.03 -18.17
C LEU A 275 20.13 22.67 -19.51
N ASN A 276 20.27 23.48 -20.57
CA ASN A 276 19.70 23.18 -21.89
C ASN A 276 20.11 21.78 -22.44
N ALA A 277 21.24 21.24 -22.00
CA ALA A 277 21.70 19.90 -22.39
C ALA A 277 20.99 18.74 -21.66
N ILE A 278 20.37 18.98 -20.50
CA ILE A 278 19.77 17.91 -19.65
C ILE A 278 18.26 18.13 -19.44
N GLY A 279 17.80 19.38 -19.32
CA GLY A 279 16.42 19.73 -18.98
C GLY A 279 15.44 19.78 -20.15
N SER A 280 15.91 20.04 -21.39
CA SER A 280 15.07 20.23 -22.58
C SER A 280 14.35 18.96 -23.05
N GLY A 281 14.83 17.78 -22.65
CA GLY A 281 14.20 16.49 -22.96
C GLY A 281 13.28 15.93 -21.87
N SER A 282 13.27 16.52 -20.66
CA SER A 282 12.49 15.98 -19.55
C SER A 282 10.98 16.09 -19.79
N ILE A 283 10.22 15.08 -19.34
CA ILE A 283 8.75 15.05 -19.46
C ILE A 283 8.14 16.27 -18.77
N LEU A 284 8.64 16.61 -17.58
CA LEU A 284 8.17 17.75 -16.79
C LEU A 284 8.29 19.08 -17.55
N HIS A 285 9.43 19.33 -18.21
CA HIS A 285 9.63 20.56 -18.97
C HIS A 285 8.69 20.64 -20.17
N ARG A 286 8.46 19.51 -20.86
CA ARG A 286 7.50 19.44 -21.98
C ARG A 286 6.07 19.74 -21.53
N GLU A 287 5.64 19.16 -20.42
CA GLU A 287 4.30 19.37 -19.88
C GLU A 287 4.11 20.81 -19.39
N MET A 288 5.10 21.40 -18.72
CA MET A 288 5.05 22.81 -18.30
C MET A 288 4.91 23.77 -19.49
N ARG A 289 5.66 23.53 -20.58
CA ARG A 289 5.52 24.35 -21.80
C ARG A 289 4.16 24.19 -22.47
N GLN A 290 3.64 22.96 -22.53
CA GLN A 290 2.33 22.70 -23.13
C GLN A 290 1.21 23.37 -22.33
N ALA A 291 1.23 23.24 -21.00
CA ALA A 291 0.25 23.89 -20.13
C ALA A 291 0.26 25.42 -20.26
N LEU A 292 1.46 26.03 -20.37
CA LEU A 292 1.57 27.47 -20.59
C LEU A 292 1.04 27.89 -21.98
N ALA A 293 1.32 27.11 -23.02
CA ALA A 293 0.80 27.36 -24.36
C ALA A 293 -0.74 27.26 -24.42
N ASP A 294 -1.31 26.24 -23.78
CA ASP A 294 -2.76 26.03 -23.71
C ASP A 294 -3.45 27.17 -22.95
N TYR A 295 -2.84 27.64 -21.86
CA TYR A 295 -3.33 28.80 -21.11
C TYR A 295 -3.34 30.08 -21.96
N HIS A 296 -2.25 30.37 -22.68
CA HIS A 296 -2.19 31.54 -23.57
C HIS A 296 -3.23 31.44 -24.71
N ALA A 297 -3.44 30.25 -25.27
CA ALA A 297 -4.46 30.03 -26.30
C ALA A 297 -5.89 30.23 -25.75
N ALA A 298 -6.15 29.83 -24.51
CA ALA A 298 -7.43 30.08 -23.85
C ALA A 298 -7.68 31.59 -23.62
N LEU A 299 -6.67 32.32 -23.15
CA LEU A 299 -6.77 33.79 -22.99
C LEU A 299 -7.05 34.50 -24.31
N ALA A 300 -6.39 34.11 -25.40
CA ALA A 300 -6.63 34.69 -26.72
C ALA A 300 -8.08 34.50 -27.19
N LYS A 301 -8.64 33.29 -27.02
CA LYS A 301 -10.05 32.99 -27.34
C LYS A 301 -11.04 33.81 -26.51
N HIS A 302 -10.74 34.04 -25.23
CA HIS A 302 -11.60 34.85 -24.36
C HIS A 302 -11.51 36.36 -24.66
N GLY A 303 -10.35 36.84 -25.11
CA GLY A 303 -10.19 38.24 -25.54
C GLY A 303 -11.04 38.58 -26.76
N GLU A 304 -11.11 37.69 -27.76
CA GLU A 304 -11.90 37.89 -28.98
C GLU A 304 -13.42 37.90 -28.70
N ALA A 305 -13.90 37.09 -27.76
CA ALA A 305 -15.33 37.02 -27.41
C ALA A 305 -15.85 38.24 -26.61
N SER A 306 -14.97 39.15 -26.17
CA SER A 306 -15.33 40.34 -25.38
C SER A 306 -15.50 41.62 -26.20
N HIS A 307 -15.39 41.52 -27.53
CA HIS A 307 -15.47 42.65 -28.46
C HIS A 307 -16.61 42.58 -29.49
N ASP A 308 -17.48 41.56 -29.39
CA ASP A 308 -18.78 41.48 -30.08
C ASP A 308 -19.93 41.81 -29.11
#